data_AF-A0AA95LZB6-F1
#
_entry.id   AF-A0AA95LZB6-F1
#
_cell.length_a   1.000
_cell.length_b   1.000
_cell.length_c   1.000
_cell.angle_alpha   90.00
_cell.angle_beta   90.00
_cell.angle_gamma   90.00
#
_symmetry.space_group_name_H-M   'P 1'
#
loop_
_entity.id
_entity.type
_entity.pdbx_description
1 polymer ?
#
loop_
_entity_poly.entity_id
_entity_poly.type
_entity_poly.pdbx_seq_one_letter_code
_entity_poly.pdbx_strand_id
1 'polypeptide(L)'
;MDKKEVEISNLLTEWKNSKMQLELLFREREYKNAKLLMDKGIQLFIQFLAWSNDLPVTLNESLNFKQLEFKPVNVEERLAFITSRPALYHSYRQLSELMMEQEKLFVKRNILKKASKPNG
;
A
#
# COMPACT_ATOMS: atom_id res chain seq x y z
N MET A 1 20.32 -3.27 -7.69
CA MET A 1 19.08 -2.99 -6.93
C MET A 1 18.42 -4.33 -6.67
N ASP A 2 17.96 -4.59 -5.45
CA ASP A 2 17.28 -5.86 -5.14
C ASP A 2 16.05 -5.98 -6.04
N LYS A 3 15.75 -7.18 -6.56
CA LYS A 3 14.58 -7.44 -7.41
C LYS A 3 13.29 -6.90 -6.76
N LYS A 4 13.18 -7.04 -5.43
CA LYS A 4 12.03 -6.54 -4.66
C LYS A 4 11.96 -5.01 -4.62
N GLU A 5 13.09 -4.30 -4.59
CA GLU A 5 13.11 -2.82 -4.62
C GLU A 5 12.58 -2.29 -5.96
N VAL A 6 12.91 -2.97 -7.07
CA VAL A 6 12.38 -2.65 -8.40
C VAL A 6 10.86 -2.88 -8.45
N GLU A 7 10.40 -4.02 -7.94
CA GLU A 7 8.97 -4.37 -7.90
C GLU A 7 8.16 -3.37 -7.08
N ILE A 8 8.66 -2.97 -5.90
CA ILE A 8 8.04 -1.94 -5.07
C ILE A 8 8.04 -0.58 -5.77
N SER A 9 9.13 -0.20 -6.47
CA SER A 9 9.17 1.05 -7.24
C SER A 9 8.13 1.10 -8.36
N ASN A 10 7.92 -0.03 -9.05
CA ASN A 10 6.89 -0.15 -10.08
C ASN A 10 5.48 -0.04 -9.47
N LEU A 11 5.25 -0.71 -8.34
CA LEU A 11 4.00 -0.64 -7.58
C LEU A 11 3.67 0.79 -7.17
N LEU A 12 4.64 1.53 -6.62
CA LEU A 12 4.43 2.92 -6.21
C LEU A 12 4.10 3.84 -7.40
N THR A 13 4.70 3.56 -8.56
CA THR A 13 4.40 4.26 -9.81
C THR A 13 2.95 3.98 -10.26
N GLU A 14 2.52 2.72 -10.19
CA GLU A 14 1.16 2.32 -10.50
C GLU A 14 0.14 2.94 -9.53
N TRP A 15 0.46 2.99 -8.24
CA TRP A 15 -0.35 3.67 -7.24
C TRP A 15 -0.46 5.17 -7.53
N LYS A 16 0.64 5.85 -7.89
CA LYS A 16 0.62 7.28 -8.24
C LYS A 16 -0.34 7.56 -9.39
N ASN A 17 -0.32 6.73 -10.44
CA ASN A 17 -1.24 6.84 -11.58
C ASN A 17 -2.70 6.58 -11.16
N SER A 18 -2.93 5.55 -10.36
CA SER A 18 -4.25 5.21 -9.84
C SER A 18 -4.81 6.33 -8.96
N LYS A 19 -3.99 6.93 -8.09
CA LYS A 19 -4.36 8.05 -7.21
C LYS A 19 -4.84 9.27 -8.01
N MET A 20 -4.13 9.63 -9.08
CA MET A 20 -4.54 10.75 -9.94
C MET A 20 -5.90 10.51 -10.61
N GLN A 21 -6.14 9.28 -11.09
CA GLN A 21 -7.43 8.90 -11.67
C GLN A 21 -8.54 8.85 -10.62
N LEU A 22 -8.28 8.30 -9.43
CA LEU A 22 -9.25 8.27 -8.33
C LEU A 22 -9.70 9.68 -7.93
N GLU A 23 -8.78 10.65 -7.86
CA GLU A 23 -9.11 12.03 -7.55
C GLU A 23 -10.10 12.64 -8.56
N LEU A 24 -9.93 12.31 -9.85
CA LEU A 24 -10.85 12.73 -10.90
C LEU A 24 -12.21 12.04 -10.76
N LEU A 25 -12.22 10.71 -10.63
CA LEU A 25 -13.45 9.92 -10.53
C LEU A 25 -14.31 10.33 -9.34
N PHE A 26 -13.70 10.59 -8.18
CA PHE A 26 -14.43 11.07 -7.01
C PHE A 26 -14.99 12.50 -7.18
N ARG A 27 -14.24 13.37 -7.87
CA ARG A 27 -14.70 14.73 -8.20
C ARG A 27 -15.89 14.71 -9.15
N GLU A 28 -15.87 13.83 -10.15
CA GLU A 28 -16.92 13.63 -11.14
C GLU A 28 -18.07 12.76 -10.64
N ARG A 29 -17.97 12.22 -9.42
CA ARG A 29 -18.96 11.33 -8.79
C ARG A 29 -19.16 10.00 -9.55
N GLU A 30 -18.12 9.57 -10.25
CA GLU A 30 -18.04 8.30 -10.98
C GLU A 30 -17.76 7.11 -10.04
N TYR A 31 -18.63 6.90 -9.04
CA TYR A 31 -18.38 5.98 -7.92
C TYR A 31 -18.19 4.51 -8.33
N LYS A 32 -18.84 4.07 -9.42
CA LYS A 32 -18.68 2.71 -9.94
C LYS A 32 -17.25 2.48 -10.44
N ASN A 33 -16.72 3.42 -11.20
CA ASN A 33 -15.36 3.38 -11.72
C ASN A 33 -14.34 3.61 -10.59
N ALA A 34 -14.65 4.52 -9.66
CA ALA A 34 -13.82 4.75 -8.47
C ALA A 34 -13.70 3.47 -7.64
N LYS A 35 -14.78 2.72 -7.46
CA LYS A 35 -14.76 1.43 -6.75
C LYS A 35 -13.78 0.45 -7.39
N LEU A 36 -13.86 0.24 -8.70
CA LEU A 36 -12.99 -0.70 -9.41
C LEU A 36 -11.51 -0.35 -9.21
N LEU A 37 -11.18 0.94 -9.31
CA LEU A 37 -9.81 1.40 -9.13
C LEU A 37 -9.37 1.40 -7.65
N MET A 38 -10.30 1.59 -6.71
CA MET A 38 -10.07 1.43 -5.27
C MET A 38 -9.79 -0.02 -4.89
N ASP A 39 -10.55 -0.98 -5.42
CA ASP A 39 -10.31 -2.42 -5.21
C ASP A 39 -8.89 -2.78 -5.67
N LYS A 40 -8.46 -2.27 -6.83
CA LYS A 40 -7.08 -2.41 -7.32
C LYS A 40 -6.07 -1.75 -6.37
N GLY A 41 -6.33 -0.53 -5.91
CA GLY A 41 -5.47 0.18 -4.95
C GLY A 41 -5.29 -0.56 -3.62
N ILE A 42 -6.34 -1.21 -3.13
CA ILE A 42 -6.30 -2.04 -1.92
C ILE A 42 -5.35 -3.23 -2.12
N GLN A 43 -5.45 -3.92 -3.27
CA GLN A 43 -4.54 -5.04 -3.59
C GLN A 43 -3.08 -4.58 -3.69
N LEU A 44 -2.83 -3.42 -4.33
CA LEU A 44 -1.50 -2.82 -4.37
C LEU A 44 -0.97 -2.52 -2.96
N PHE A 45 -1.82 -2.01 -2.06
CA PHE A 45 -1.40 -1.74 -0.68
C PHE A 45 -1.05 -3.03 0.08
N ILE A 46 -1.87 -4.07 -0.04
CA ILE A 46 -1.63 -5.39 0.57
C ILE A 46 -0.29 -5.97 0.07
N GLN A 47 -0.07 -5.92 -1.24
CA GLN A 47 1.18 -6.36 -1.85
C GLN A 47 2.38 -5.56 -1.35
N PHE A 48 2.26 -4.23 -1.26
CA PHE A 48 3.31 -3.38 -0.74
C PHE A 48 3.64 -3.71 0.72
N LEU A 49 2.62 -3.92 1.54
CA LEU A 49 2.77 -4.27 2.95
C LEU A 49 3.49 -5.62 3.13
N ALA A 50 3.14 -6.64 2.34
CA ALA A 50 3.83 -7.94 2.36
C ALA A 50 5.30 -7.82 1.95
N TRP A 51 5.58 -7.22 0.79
CA TRP A 51 6.93 -7.13 0.25
C TRP A 51 7.86 -6.26 1.10
N SER A 52 7.35 -5.15 1.64
CA SER A 52 8.12 -4.29 2.56
C SER A 52 8.40 -4.96 3.90
N ASN A 53 7.70 -6.06 4.23
CA ASN A 53 7.98 -6.94 5.38
C ASN A 53 8.74 -8.21 4.99
N ASP A 54 9.24 -8.32 3.76
CA ASP A 54 9.91 -9.52 3.21
C ASP A 54 9.05 -10.79 3.18
N LEU A 55 7.72 -10.65 3.28
CA LEU A 55 6.77 -11.75 3.20
C LEU A 55 6.38 -12.05 1.74
N PRO A 56 6.10 -13.32 1.39
CA PRO A 56 5.48 -13.65 0.12
C PRO A 56 4.06 -13.08 0.06
N VAL A 57 3.61 -12.71 -1.14
CA VAL A 57 2.20 -12.37 -1.36
C VAL A 57 1.49 -13.65 -1.73
N THR A 58 0.78 -14.25 -0.78
CA THR A 58 -0.13 -15.36 -1.03
C THR A 58 -1.53 -14.81 -1.27
N LEU A 59 -2.05 -14.99 -2.48
CA LEU A 59 -3.36 -14.48 -2.93
C LEU A 59 -4.55 -14.93 -2.06
N ASN A 60 -4.37 -15.96 -1.23
CA ASN A 60 -5.42 -16.62 -0.45
C ASN A 60 -5.23 -16.55 1.07
N GLU A 61 -4.15 -15.94 1.57
CA GLU A 61 -3.93 -15.83 3.02
C GLU A 61 -4.13 -14.39 3.48
N SER A 62 -4.92 -14.21 4.53
CA SER A 62 -5.02 -12.92 5.21
C SER A 62 -3.66 -12.58 5.83
N LEU A 63 -3.10 -11.43 5.48
CA LEU A 63 -1.91 -10.90 6.15
C LEU A 63 -2.15 -10.85 7.66
N ASN A 64 -1.35 -11.56 8.44
CA ASN A 64 -1.38 -11.44 9.88
C ASN A 64 -0.68 -10.14 10.30
N PHE A 65 -1.46 -9.06 10.45
CA PHE A 65 -0.93 -7.74 10.75
C PHE A 65 -0.10 -7.69 12.04
N LYS A 66 -0.30 -8.62 12.99
CA LYS A 66 0.47 -8.69 14.24
C LYS A 66 1.92 -9.11 14.03
N GLN A 67 2.22 -9.82 12.94
CA GLN A 67 3.57 -10.28 12.59
C GLN A 67 4.35 -9.25 11.76
N LEU A 68 3.70 -8.18 11.32
CA LEU A 68 4.34 -7.13 10.52
C LEU A 68 5.08 -6.15 11.43
N GLU A 69 6.39 -6.08 11.24
CA GLU A 69 7.27 -5.13 11.93
C GLU A 69 7.13 -3.71 11.34
N PHE A 70 7.02 -3.61 10.02
CA PHE A 70 6.92 -2.34 9.30
C PHE A 70 5.51 -2.16 8.75
N LYS A 71 4.62 -1.59 9.57
CA LYS A 71 3.22 -1.35 9.20
C LYS A 71 2.74 0.04 9.63
N PRO A 72 1.73 0.61 8.95
CA PRO A 72 1.12 1.87 9.36
C PRO A 72 0.36 1.70 10.70
N VAL A 73 0.07 2.82 11.35
CA VAL A 73 -0.71 2.82 12.59
C VAL A 73 -2.16 2.44 12.28
N ASN A 74 -2.75 1.57 13.10
CA ASN A 74 -4.13 1.09 12.97
C ASN A 74 -4.45 0.52 11.57
N VAL A 75 -3.46 -0.11 10.94
CA VAL A 75 -3.58 -0.63 9.57
C VAL A 75 -4.74 -1.62 9.43
N GLU A 76 -4.99 -2.44 10.45
CA GLU A 76 -6.04 -3.45 10.46
C GLU A 76 -7.43 -2.80 10.43
N GLU A 77 -7.70 -1.86 11.34
CA GLU A 77 -8.99 -1.17 11.40
C GLU A 77 -9.24 -0.30 10.16
N ARG A 78 -8.21 0.41 9.69
CA ARG A 78 -8.31 1.29 8.53
C ARG A 78 -8.52 0.48 7.25
N LEU A 79 -7.79 -0.61 7.06
CA LEU A 79 -7.94 -1.46 5.88
C LEU A 79 -9.28 -2.20 5.88
N ALA A 80 -9.76 -2.65 7.05
CA ALA A 80 -11.10 -3.21 7.19
C ALA A 80 -12.18 -2.20 6.78
N PHE A 81 -12.07 -0.95 7.24
CA PHE A 81 -12.99 0.11 6.85
C PHE A 81 -12.95 0.37 5.33
N ILE A 82 -11.76 0.55 4.75
CA ILE A 82 -11.58 0.83 3.31
C ILE A 82 -12.18 -0.30 2.48
N THR A 83 -11.88 -1.56 2.82
CA THR A 83 -12.36 -2.75 2.10
C THR A 83 -13.87 -2.92 2.20
N SER A 84 -14.48 -2.54 3.34
CA SER A 84 -15.94 -2.59 3.50
C SER A 84 -16.67 -1.52 2.68
N ARG A 85 -16.02 -0.39 2.37
CA ARG A 85 -16.63 0.78 1.74
C ARG A 85 -15.71 1.43 0.69
N PRO A 86 -15.25 0.71 -0.34
CA PRO A 86 -14.23 1.20 -1.28
C PRO A 86 -14.71 2.40 -2.12
N ALA A 87 -16.03 2.56 -2.32
CA ALA A 87 -16.59 3.64 -3.12
C ALA A 87 -16.76 4.98 -2.36
N LEU A 88 -16.29 5.09 -1.11
CA LEU A 88 -16.33 6.35 -0.35
C LEU A 88 -15.06 7.17 -0.56
N TYR A 89 -15.21 8.49 -0.69
CA TYR A 89 -14.07 9.41 -0.73
C TYR A 89 -13.19 9.28 0.52
N HIS A 90 -13.80 9.08 1.68
CA HIS A 90 -13.05 8.87 2.93
C HIS A 90 -12.17 7.62 2.85
N SER A 91 -12.65 6.52 2.26
CA SER A 91 -11.84 5.31 2.05
C SER A 91 -10.65 5.57 1.12
N TYR A 92 -10.84 6.36 0.06
CA TYR A 92 -9.74 6.79 -0.80
C TYR A 92 -8.68 7.62 -0.05
N ARG A 93 -9.11 8.55 0.78
CA ARG A 93 -8.19 9.35 1.63
C ARG A 93 -7.41 8.47 2.59
N GLN A 94 -8.10 7.55 3.27
CA GLN A 94 -7.48 6.59 4.18
C GLN A 94 -6.47 5.69 3.46
N LEU A 95 -6.79 5.15 2.28
CA LEU A 95 -5.86 4.35 1.49
C LEU A 95 -4.63 5.16 1.05
N SER A 96 -4.85 6.41 0.66
CA SER A 96 -3.75 7.33 0.28
C SER A 96 -2.79 7.61 1.43
N GLU A 97 -3.33 7.78 2.64
CA GLU A 97 -2.53 7.96 3.85
C GLU A 97 -1.76 6.69 4.21
N LEU A 98 -2.42 5.51 4.18
CA LEU A 98 -1.76 4.22 4.40
C LEU A 98 -0.59 3.99 3.43
N MET A 99 -0.76 4.31 2.15
CA MET A 99 0.31 4.23 1.15
C MET A 99 1.50 5.14 1.49
N MET A 100 1.23 6.40 1.85
CA MET A 100 2.29 7.36 2.22
C MET A 100 3.02 6.96 3.52
N GLU A 101 2.28 6.46 4.51
CA GLU A 101 2.85 5.96 5.76
C GLU A 101 3.75 4.75 5.51
N GLN A 102 3.29 3.79 4.70
CA GLN A 102 4.08 2.60 4.37
C GLN A 102 5.32 2.92 3.54
N GLU A 103 5.24 3.88 2.62
CA GLU A 103 6.40 4.36 1.86
C GLU A 103 7.49 4.92 2.77
N LYS A 104 7.12 5.75 3.76
CA LYS A 104 8.06 6.27 4.76
C LYS A 104 8.71 5.16 5.57
N LEU A 105 7.94 4.15 5.99
CA LEU A 105 8.45 3.00 6.73
C LEU A 105 9.43 2.16 5.90
N PHE A 106 9.11 1.93 4.62
CA PHE A 106 9.97 1.20 3.70
C PHE A 106 11.31 1.92 3.48
N VAL A 107 11.28 3.25 3.24
CA VAL A 107 12.51 4.04 3.10
C VAL A 107 13.36 3.96 4.37
N LYS A 108 12.75 4.10 5.56
CA LYS A 108 13.44 3.97 6.85
C LYS A 108 14.11 2.59 6.99
N ARG A 109 13.38 1.51 6.69
CA ARG A 109 13.90 0.12 6.71
C ARG A 109 15.12 -0.03 5.81
N ASN A 110 15.07 0.49 4.58
CA ASN A 110 16.15 0.36 3.61
C ASN A 110 17.41 1.13 4.03
N ILE A 111 17.26 2.29 4.66
CA ILE A 111 18.39 3.04 5.23
C ILE A 111 19.05 2.21 6.34
N LEU A 112 18.26 1.65 7.27
CA LEU A 112 18.76 0.82 8.36
C LEU A 112 19.49 -0.43 7.84
N LYS A 113 18.91 -1.14 6.86
CA LYS A 113 19.53 -2.32 6.24
C LYS A 113 20.85 -2.01 5.54
N LYS A 114 20.99 -0.82 4.94
CA LYS A 114 22.24 -0.40 4.29
C LYS A 114 23.31 -0.04 5.32
N ALA A 115 22.93 0.63 6.41
CA ALA A 115 23.85 0.97 7.50
C ALA A 115 24.35 -0.26 8.27
N SER A 116 23.57 -1.34 8.33
CA SER A 116 23.93 -2.58 9.03
C SER A 116 24.78 -3.55 8.21
N LYS A 117 25.01 -3.32 6.91
CA LYS A 117 25.94 -4.12 6.11
C LYS A 117 27.35 -3.57 6.32
N PRO A 118 28.30 -4.30 6.95
CA PRO A 118 29.68 -3.85 7.02
C PRO A 118 30.22 -3.76 5.58
N ASN A 119 30.97 -2.69 5.28
CA ASN A 119 31.83 -2.68 4.11
C ASN A 119 32.91 -3.75 4.34
N GLY A 120 32.66 -4.96 3.84
CA GLY A 120 33.67 -6.02 3.69
C GLY A 120 34.53 -5.75 2.47
#